data_AF-A0A482VWS5-F1
#
_entry.id   AF-A0A482VWS5-F1
#
_cell.length_a   1.000
_cell.length_b   1.000
_cell.length_c   1.000
_cell.angle_alpha   90.00
_cell.angle_beta   90.00
_cell.angle_gamma   90.00
#
_symmetry.space_group_name_H-M   'P 1'
#
loop_
_entity.id
_entity.type
_entity.pdbx_description
1 polymer ?
#
loop_
_entity_poly.entity_id
_entity_poly.type
_entity_poly.pdbx_seq_one_letter_code
_entity_poly.pdbx_strand_id
1 'polypeptide(L)'
;MVGYLWGQLVVMAIPEDEVGGINWKVFHWLIPSAVAIGVWVVGNIGRERGKPWLTIAASYLSYMTRWYFLDENVWLTFIVFCAALTFDTCSKEWRRTPRKKKSVLRRMSTLVVCAMLYVALWSSYFYFNGKITDSNGDEIPVHEALHHFFTSPWWTDLKQSLYDTYQYAQHHGWYEIWKQIIELSDPQGEHNAYKVLGVGPSSSQSEITAKWRALSREWHPDKVKDPEQRKEAQEKFMEIQQAYEILSNIKSKRRRKNKKSVASD
;
A
#
# COMPACT_ATOMS: atom_id res chain seq x y z
N MET A 1 5.51 -10.72 -16.72
CA MET A 1 5.07 -10.11 -15.45
C MET A 1 3.58 -9.76 -15.42
N VAL A 2 3.05 -8.91 -16.31
CA VAL A 2 1.61 -8.52 -16.28
C VAL A 2 0.66 -9.72 -16.46
N GLY A 3 0.94 -10.63 -17.39
CA GLY A 3 0.12 -11.84 -17.57
C GLY A 3 0.05 -12.71 -16.31
N TYR A 4 1.15 -12.80 -15.55
CA TYR A 4 1.19 -13.51 -14.28
C TYR A 4 0.30 -12.82 -13.24
N LEU A 5 0.45 -11.50 -13.06
CA LEU A 5 -0.36 -10.73 -12.11
C LEU A 5 -1.86 -10.83 -12.40
N TRP A 6 -2.26 -10.81 -13.66
CA TRP A 6 -3.67 -10.92 -14.04
C TRP A 6 -4.21 -12.34 -13.83
N GLY A 7 -3.41 -13.36 -14.14
CA GLY A 7 -3.76 -14.74 -13.81
C GLY A 7 -3.92 -14.95 -12.31
N GLN A 8 -2.96 -14.47 -11.52
CA GLN A 8 -2.95 -14.58 -10.06
C GLN A 8 -4.14 -13.83 -9.43
N LEU A 9 -4.47 -12.63 -9.93
CA LEU A 9 -5.63 -11.89 -9.47
C LEU A 9 -6.94 -12.68 -9.66
N VAL A 10 -7.08 -13.37 -10.80
CA VAL A 10 -8.26 -14.22 -11.05
C VAL A 10 -8.28 -15.43 -10.12
N VAL A 11 -7.13 -16.04 -9.83
CA VAL A 11 -7.09 -17.14 -8.85
C VAL A 11 -7.49 -16.65 -7.46
N MET A 12 -6.89 -15.54 -7.00
CA MET A 12 -7.22 -14.94 -5.70
C MET A 12 -8.68 -14.53 -5.58
N ALA A 13 -9.32 -14.09 -6.67
CA ALA A 13 -10.71 -13.67 -6.64
C ALA A 13 -11.71 -14.84 -6.52
N ILE A 14 -11.30 -16.08 -6.82
CA ILE A 14 -12.16 -17.26 -6.76
C ILE A 14 -12.23 -17.77 -5.31
N PRO A 15 -13.42 -17.95 -4.72
CA PRO A 15 -13.57 -18.52 -3.39
C PRO A 15 -12.96 -19.92 -3.28
N GLU A 16 -12.23 -20.18 -2.19
CA GLU A 16 -11.67 -21.51 -1.91
C GLU A 16 -12.74 -22.50 -1.44
N ASP A 17 -13.70 -21.99 -0.67
CA ASP A 17 -14.78 -22.74 -0.03
C ASP A 17 -16.09 -22.72 -0.84
N GLU A 18 -16.99 -23.67 -0.56
CA GLU A 18 -18.30 -23.76 -1.18
C GLU A 18 -19.23 -22.67 -0.62
N VAL A 19 -19.32 -21.55 -1.33
CA VAL A 19 -20.25 -20.48 -0.99
C VAL A 19 -21.65 -20.84 -1.50
N GLY A 20 -22.59 -21.08 -0.57
CA GLY A 20 -24.00 -21.36 -0.88
C GLY A 20 -24.24 -22.74 -1.53
N GLY A 21 -23.36 -23.72 -1.28
CA GLY A 21 -23.45 -25.06 -1.87
C GLY A 21 -23.06 -25.13 -3.36
N ILE A 22 -22.49 -24.06 -3.90
CA ILE A 22 -21.99 -23.99 -5.28
C ILE A 22 -20.47 -24.03 -5.24
N ASN A 23 -19.87 -24.90 -6.07
CA ASN A 23 -18.42 -24.97 -6.22
C ASN A 23 -17.94 -23.92 -7.24
N TRP A 24 -17.33 -22.85 -6.74
CA TRP A 24 -16.82 -21.74 -7.56
C TRP A 24 -15.52 -22.08 -8.31
N LYS A 25 -14.96 -23.29 -8.11
CA LYS A 25 -13.74 -23.70 -8.81
C LYS A 25 -13.92 -23.81 -10.33
N VAL A 26 -15.17 -23.85 -10.84
CA VAL A 26 -15.45 -23.75 -12.29
C VAL A 26 -14.89 -22.47 -12.91
N PHE A 27 -14.74 -21.38 -12.15
CA PHE A 27 -14.16 -20.14 -12.66
C PHE A 27 -12.65 -20.22 -12.96
N HIS A 28 -11.97 -21.30 -12.55
CA HIS A 28 -10.56 -21.50 -12.89
C HIS A 28 -10.32 -21.59 -14.41
N TRP A 29 -11.34 -21.97 -15.19
CA TRP A 29 -11.29 -21.97 -16.65
C TRP A 29 -11.10 -20.56 -17.26
N LEU A 30 -11.30 -19.48 -16.48
CA LEU A 30 -11.03 -18.11 -16.90
C LEU A 30 -9.56 -17.71 -16.74
N ILE A 31 -8.77 -18.41 -15.92
CA ILE A 31 -7.38 -18.03 -15.62
C ILE A 31 -6.51 -17.98 -16.89
N PRO A 32 -6.55 -18.98 -17.80
CA PRO A 32 -5.77 -18.93 -19.03
C PRO A 32 -6.11 -17.73 -19.91
N SER A 33 -7.39 -17.32 -19.92
CA SER A 33 -7.83 -16.15 -20.66
C SER A 33 -7.24 -14.86 -20.09
N ALA A 34 -7.21 -14.70 -18.77
CA ALA A 34 -6.63 -13.52 -18.11
C ALA A 34 -5.13 -13.40 -18.37
N VAL A 35 -4.41 -14.53 -18.29
CA VAL A 35 -2.98 -14.61 -18.63
C VAL A 35 -2.75 -14.22 -20.08
N ALA A 36 -3.50 -14.80 -21.02
CA ALA A 36 -3.38 -14.53 -22.44
C ALA A 36 -3.63 -13.06 -22.78
N ILE A 37 -4.66 -12.44 -22.20
CA ILE A 37 -4.95 -11.02 -22.41
C ILE A 37 -3.81 -10.16 -21.82
N GLY A 38 -3.28 -10.50 -20.65
CA GLY A 38 -2.17 -9.77 -20.04
C GLY A 38 -0.89 -9.82 -20.89
N VAL A 39 -0.55 -11.00 -21.44
CA VAL A 39 0.57 -11.15 -22.39
C VAL A 39 0.32 -10.37 -23.68
N TRP A 40 -0.88 -10.47 -24.25
CA TRP A 40 -1.26 -9.77 -25.48
C TRP A 40 -1.26 -8.25 -25.31
N VAL A 41 -1.69 -7.71 -24.17
CA VAL A 41 -1.68 -6.26 -23.89
C VAL A 41 -0.24 -5.75 -23.87
N VAL A 42 0.66 -6.43 -23.15
CA VAL A 42 2.07 -6.04 -23.08
C VAL A 42 2.76 -6.17 -24.43
N GLY A 43 2.54 -7.28 -25.12
CA GLY A 43 3.11 -7.52 -26.45
C GLY A 43 2.64 -6.53 -27.52
N ASN A 44 1.51 -5.84 -27.30
CA ASN A 44 1.00 -4.81 -28.21
C ASN A 44 1.49 -3.38 -27.88
N ILE A 45 2.35 -3.21 -26.89
CA ILE A 45 2.97 -1.93 -26.60
C ILE A 45 4.03 -1.64 -27.67
N GLY A 46 4.05 -0.41 -28.19
CA GLY A 46 5.05 0.03 -29.17
C GLY A 46 4.67 -0.25 -30.64
N ARG A 47 5.67 -0.64 -31.44
CA ARG A 47 5.57 -0.82 -32.90
C ARG A 47 5.06 -2.19 -33.34
N GLU A 48 4.83 -3.09 -32.38
CA GLU A 48 4.42 -4.47 -32.63
C GLU A 48 2.90 -4.62 -32.48
N ARG A 49 2.33 -5.62 -33.16
CA ARG A 49 0.94 -6.03 -33.04
C ARG A 49 0.88 -7.55 -33.09
N GLY A 50 0.21 -8.16 -32.12
CA GLY A 50 -0.05 -9.60 -32.12
C GLY A 50 -1.53 -9.94 -32.29
N LYS A 51 -1.78 -11.15 -32.81
CA LYS A 51 -3.12 -11.77 -32.86
C LYS A 51 -3.43 -12.40 -31.49
N PRO A 52 -4.50 -12.00 -30.79
CA PRO A 52 -4.81 -12.52 -29.46
C PRO A 52 -5.18 -14.00 -29.44
N TRP A 53 -5.63 -14.54 -30.58
CA TRP A 53 -6.16 -15.90 -30.64
C TRP A 53 -5.09 -16.97 -30.43
N LEU A 54 -3.88 -16.75 -30.94
CA LEU A 54 -2.76 -17.69 -30.77
C LEU A 54 -2.30 -17.75 -29.32
N THR A 55 -2.25 -16.60 -28.64
CA THR A 55 -1.90 -16.56 -27.22
C THR A 55 -2.96 -17.22 -26.35
N ILE A 56 -4.25 -17.02 -26.66
CA ILE A 56 -5.34 -17.68 -25.95
C ILE A 56 -5.25 -19.20 -26.12
N ALA A 57 -5.10 -19.69 -27.35
CA ALA A 57 -4.98 -21.11 -27.63
C ALA A 57 -3.77 -21.74 -26.90
N ALA A 58 -2.62 -21.08 -26.93
CA ALA A 58 -1.43 -21.53 -26.19
C ALA A 58 -1.68 -21.58 -24.67
N SER A 59 -2.30 -20.55 -24.09
CA SER A 59 -2.60 -20.54 -22.65
C SER A 59 -3.54 -21.68 -22.24
N TYR A 60 -4.58 -21.97 -23.04
CA TYR A 60 -5.50 -23.08 -22.76
C TYR A 60 -4.85 -24.45 -22.95
N LEU A 61 -3.98 -24.61 -23.95
CA LEU A 61 -3.24 -25.86 -24.14
C LEU A 61 -2.30 -26.11 -22.95
N SER A 62 -1.56 -25.07 -22.53
CA SER A 62 -0.67 -25.13 -21.38
C SER A 62 -1.42 -25.27 -20.06
N TYR A 63 -2.72 -24.95 -19.97
CA TYR A 63 -3.50 -25.11 -18.75
C TYR A 63 -3.62 -26.57 -18.29
N MET A 64 -3.48 -27.53 -19.22
CA MET A 64 -3.43 -28.97 -18.90
C MET A 64 -2.28 -29.34 -17.95
N THR A 65 -1.21 -28.54 -17.87
CA THR A 65 -0.11 -28.81 -16.95
C THR A 65 -0.47 -28.62 -15.48
N ARG A 66 -1.60 -27.98 -15.17
CA ARG A 66 -2.13 -27.87 -13.80
C ARG A 66 -2.34 -29.24 -13.14
N TRP A 67 -2.63 -30.29 -13.92
CA TRP A 67 -2.79 -31.65 -13.40
C TRP A 67 -1.46 -32.32 -13.00
N TYR A 68 -0.33 -31.80 -13.49
CA TYR A 68 0.99 -32.36 -13.23
C TYR A 68 1.74 -31.64 -12.12
N PHE A 69 1.52 -30.34 -11.95
CA PHE A 69 2.18 -29.52 -10.93
C PHE A 69 1.22 -29.21 -9.77
N LEU A 70 1.59 -29.62 -8.56
CA LEU A 70 0.84 -29.32 -7.33
C LEU A 70 0.94 -27.85 -6.92
N ASP A 71 2.07 -27.19 -7.19
CA ASP A 71 2.30 -25.80 -6.82
C ASP A 71 1.62 -24.81 -7.76
N GLU A 72 0.85 -23.89 -7.17
CA GLU A 72 0.05 -22.92 -7.93
C GLU A 72 0.92 -22.00 -8.82
N ASN A 73 2.00 -21.51 -8.24
CA ASN A 73 2.92 -20.59 -8.90
C ASN A 73 3.63 -21.26 -10.09
N VAL A 74 3.87 -22.57 -10.03
CA VAL A 74 4.64 -23.30 -11.06
C VAL A 74 3.81 -23.48 -12.33
N TRP A 75 2.57 -23.98 -12.22
CA TRP A 75 1.74 -24.13 -13.42
C TRP A 75 1.35 -22.76 -14.00
N LEU A 76 1.13 -21.73 -13.16
CA LEU A 76 0.80 -20.39 -13.65
C LEU A 76 1.97 -19.75 -14.41
N THR A 77 3.20 -19.87 -13.89
CA THR A 77 4.40 -19.38 -14.59
C THR A 77 4.63 -20.14 -15.91
N PHE A 78 4.36 -21.45 -15.94
CA PHE A 78 4.44 -22.25 -17.16
C PHE A 78 3.47 -21.76 -18.24
N ILE A 79 2.21 -21.48 -17.90
CA ILE A 79 1.22 -20.93 -18.83
C ILE A 79 1.70 -19.57 -19.38
N VAL A 80 2.19 -18.70 -18.50
CA VAL A 80 2.70 -17.37 -18.89
C VAL A 80 3.89 -17.51 -19.85
N PHE A 81 4.81 -18.44 -19.57
CA PHE A 81 5.97 -18.72 -20.40
C PHE A 81 5.57 -19.21 -21.80
N CYS A 82 4.70 -20.22 -21.88
CA CYS A 82 4.19 -20.72 -23.15
C CYS A 82 3.46 -19.62 -23.95
N ALA A 83 2.59 -18.84 -23.30
CA ALA A 83 1.86 -17.75 -23.94
C ALA A 83 2.79 -16.65 -24.46
N ALA A 84 3.84 -16.31 -23.71
CA ALA A 84 4.85 -15.33 -24.12
C ALA A 84 5.69 -15.84 -25.30
N LEU A 85 6.12 -17.11 -25.27
CA LEU A 85 6.84 -17.73 -26.38
C LEU A 85 5.99 -17.77 -27.65
N THR A 86 4.71 -18.16 -27.56
CA THR A 86 3.80 -18.16 -28.71
C THR A 86 3.55 -16.74 -29.22
N PHE A 87 3.49 -15.74 -28.33
CA PHE A 87 3.35 -14.35 -28.77
C PHE A 87 4.55 -13.93 -29.61
N ASP A 88 5.77 -14.16 -29.13
CA ASP A 88 7.00 -13.69 -29.76
C ASP A 88 7.32 -14.46 -31.06
N THR A 89 7.08 -15.78 -31.08
CA THR A 89 7.41 -16.63 -32.24
C THR A 89 6.33 -16.65 -33.31
N CYS A 90 5.04 -16.71 -32.94
CA CYS A 90 3.96 -17.00 -33.90
C CYS A 90 2.97 -15.85 -34.10
N SER A 91 2.74 -15.01 -33.09
CA SER A 91 1.70 -13.97 -33.15
C SER A 91 2.23 -12.60 -33.56
N LYS A 92 3.53 -12.34 -33.36
CA LYS A 92 4.17 -11.03 -33.55
C LYS A 92 4.19 -10.59 -35.01
N GLU A 93 3.57 -9.45 -35.30
CA GLU A 93 3.60 -8.78 -36.59
C GLU A 93 4.00 -7.30 -36.43
N TRP A 94 4.80 -6.78 -37.36
CA TRP A 94 5.20 -5.37 -37.34
C TRP A 94 4.09 -4.44 -37.85
N ARG A 95 3.84 -3.32 -37.16
CA ARG A 95 2.83 -2.36 -37.61
C ARG A 95 3.31 -1.56 -38.81
N ARG A 96 2.72 -1.85 -39.96
CA ARG A 96 2.90 -1.08 -41.19
C ARG A 96 2.18 0.27 -41.20
N THR A 97 1.18 0.47 -40.33
CA THR A 97 0.35 1.69 -40.31
C THR A 97 0.22 2.31 -38.91
N PRO A 98 0.16 3.66 -38.82
CA PRO A 98 0.00 4.34 -37.54
C PRO A 98 -1.39 4.05 -36.93
N ARG A 99 -1.44 4.02 -35.59
CA ARG A 99 -2.69 3.72 -34.86
C ARG A 99 -3.71 4.84 -35.06
N LYS A 100 -4.88 4.51 -35.60
CA LYS A 100 -6.01 5.45 -35.66
C LYS A 100 -6.36 5.97 -34.26
N LYS A 101 -6.45 7.29 -34.10
CA LYS A 101 -6.86 7.92 -32.83
C LYS A 101 -8.33 7.57 -32.57
N LYS A 102 -8.61 6.82 -31.49
CA LYS A 102 -9.97 6.60 -31.00
C LYS A 102 -10.45 7.86 -30.26
N SER A 103 -11.76 8.13 -30.31
CA SER A 103 -12.41 9.17 -29.50
C SER A 103 -12.04 9.04 -28.01
N VAL A 104 -11.84 10.18 -27.34
CA VAL A 104 -11.51 10.25 -25.90
C VAL A 104 -12.59 9.53 -25.08
N LEU A 105 -13.86 9.71 -25.43
CA LEU A 105 -14.99 9.07 -24.75
C LEU A 105 -14.88 7.54 -24.79
N ARG A 106 -14.54 6.96 -25.96
CA ARG A 106 -14.36 5.50 -26.09
C ARG A 106 -13.17 4.98 -25.29
N ARG A 107 -12.12 5.80 -25.10
CA ARG A 107 -10.97 5.41 -24.27
C ARG A 107 -11.33 5.43 -22.79
N MET A 108 -12.01 6.49 -22.35
CA MET A 108 -12.49 6.62 -20.98
C MET A 108 -13.47 5.51 -20.65
N SER A 109 -14.45 5.20 -21.52
CA SER A 109 -15.40 4.12 -21.26
C SER A 109 -14.71 2.75 -21.14
N THR A 110 -13.72 2.44 -21.99
CA THR A 110 -12.94 1.19 -21.84
C THR A 110 -12.16 1.17 -20.54
N LEU A 111 -11.52 2.27 -20.14
CA LEU A 111 -10.77 2.32 -18.88
C LEU A 111 -11.67 2.18 -17.66
N VAL A 112 -12.85 2.81 -17.68
CA VAL A 112 -13.85 2.69 -16.60
C VAL A 112 -14.33 1.24 -16.49
N VAL A 113 -14.66 0.57 -17.60
CA VAL A 113 -15.04 -0.85 -17.58
C VAL A 113 -13.91 -1.73 -17.05
N CYS A 114 -12.67 -1.52 -17.48
CA CYS A 114 -11.52 -2.28 -16.95
C CYS A 114 -11.29 -2.01 -15.46
N ALA A 115 -11.45 -0.77 -15.00
CA ALA A 115 -11.32 -0.41 -13.60
C ALA A 115 -12.43 -1.05 -12.76
N MET A 116 -13.68 -1.04 -13.23
CA MET A 116 -14.79 -1.72 -12.55
C MET A 116 -14.55 -3.22 -12.42
N LEU A 117 -14.08 -3.89 -13.48
CA LEU A 117 -13.73 -5.32 -13.42
C LEU A 117 -12.59 -5.60 -12.45
N TYR A 118 -11.56 -4.75 -12.44
CA TYR A 118 -10.43 -4.89 -11.51
C TYR A 118 -10.87 -4.72 -10.05
N VAL A 119 -11.68 -3.70 -9.76
CA VAL A 119 -12.25 -3.48 -8.43
C VAL A 119 -13.16 -4.64 -8.03
N ALA A 120 -13.95 -5.18 -8.96
CA ALA A 120 -14.81 -6.34 -8.70
C ALA A 120 -13.99 -7.57 -8.27
N LEU A 121 -12.88 -7.88 -8.97
CA LEU A 121 -11.99 -8.99 -8.62
C LEU A 121 -11.38 -8.82 -7.22
N TRP A 122 -10.87 -7.63 -6.90
CA TRP A 122 -10.37 -7.35 -5.56
C TRP A 122 -11.45 -7.41 -4.49
N SER A 123 -12.63 -6.87 -4.77
CA SER A 123 -13.75 -6.94 -3.83
C SER A 123 -14.18 -8.38 -3.56
N SER A 124 -14.15 -9.26 -4.57
CA SER A 124 -14.38 -10.69 -4.41
C SER A 124 -13.32 -11.32 -3.52
N TYR A 125 -12.04 -11.02 -3.76
CA TYR A 125 -10.94 -11.51 -2.91
C TYR A 125 -11.13 -11.08 -1.45
N PHE A 126 -11.31 -9.77 -1.18
CA PHE A 126 -11.48 -9.28 0.18
C PHE A 126 -12.74 -9.82 0.85
N TYR A 127 -13.80 -10.08 0.09
CA TYR A 127 -15.04 -10.60 0.65
C TYR A 127 -14.97 -12.09 0.96
N PHE A 128 -14.38 -12.92 0.10
CA PHE A 128 -14.41 -14.39 0.27
C PHE A 128 -13.15 -14.96 0.89
N ASN A 129 -11.98 -14.44 0.52
CA ASN A 129 -10.68 -15.04 0.86
C ASN A 129 -9.85 -14.16 1.81
N GLY A 130 -10.24 -12.89 2.01
CA GLY A 130 -9.55 -11.96 2.88
C GLY A 130 -9.73 -12.34 4.35
N LYS A 131 -8.62 -12.59 5.05
CA LYS A 131 -8.57 -12.84 6.51
C LYS A 131 -7.62 -11.85 7.17
N ILE A 132 -7.98 -11.38 8.36
CA ILE A 132 -7.15 -10.50 9.19
C ILE A 132 -6.84 -11.25 10.48
N THR A 133 -5.58 -11.22 10.91
CA THR A 133 -5.15 -11.77 12.19
C THR A 133 -5.37 -10.75 13.30
N ASP A 134 -6.13 -11.13 14.32
CA ASP A 134 -6.29 -10.33 15.53
C ASP A 134 -5.01 -10.35 16.40
N SER A 135 -4.89 -9.45 17.38
CA SER A 135 -3.78 -9.43 18.35
C SER A 135 -3.63 -10.73 19.15
N ASN A 136 -4.71 -11.52 19.22
CA ASN A 136 -4.75 -12.82 19.88
C ASN A 136 -4.33 -13.98 18.96
N GLY A 137 -4.06 -13.71 17.68
CA GLY A 137 -3.69 -14.72 16.68
C GLY A 137 -4.86 -15.37 15.95
N ASP A 138 -6.10 -14.97 16.24
CA ASP A 138 -7.30 -15.52 15.58
C ASP A 138 -7.49 -14.91 14.18
N GLU A 139 -7.83 -15.74 13.19
CA GLU A 139 -8.10 -15.30 11.81
C GLU A 139 -9.60 -15.01 11.61
N ILE A 140 -9.94 -13.73 11.43
CA ILE A 140 -11.32 -13.29 11.19
C ILE A 140 -11.47 -12.88 9.73
N PRO A 141 -12.54 -13.29 9.02
CA PRO A 141 -12.77 -12.86 7.66
C PRO A 141 -13.02 -11.35 7.59
N VAL A 142 -12.44 -10.70 6.58
CA VAL A 142 -12.46 -9.23 6.41
C VAL A 142 -13.87 -8.68 6.36
N HIS A 143 -14.80 -9.38 5.70
CA HIS A 143 -16.19 -8.92 5.60
C HIS A 143 -16.88 -8.85 6.97
N GLU A 144 -16.55 -9.76 7.88
CA GLU A 144 -17.11 -9.81 9.24
C GLU A 144 -16.47 -8.74 10.12
N ALA A 145 -15.15 -8.56 10.02
CA ALA A 145 -14.44 -7.47 10.68
C ALA A 145 -14.98 -6.10 10.27
N LEU A 146 -15.21 -5.88 8.96
CA LEU A 146 -15.81 -4.64 8.45
C LEU A 146 -17.24 -4.45 8.94
N HIS A 147 -18.04 -5.52 8.95
CA HIS A 147 -19.40 -5.46 9.48
C HIS A 147 -19.39 -5.04 10.96
N HIS A 148 -18.59 -5.70 11.79
CA HIS A 148 -18.45 -5.34 13.21
C HIS A 148 -17.95 -3.92 13.40
N PHE A 149 -16.96 -3.50 12.64
CA PHE A 149 -16.44 -2.13 12.65
C PHE A 149 -17.55 -1.10 12.38
N PHE A 150 -18.32 -1.26 11.31
CA PHE A 150 -19.40 -0.33 10.96
C PHE A 150 -20.63 -0.41 11.88
N THR A 151 -20.79 -1.49 12.64
CA THR A 151 -21.84 -1.61 13.67
C THR A 151 -21.39 -1.19 15.06
N SER A 152 -20.09 -0.97 15.27
CA SER A 152 -19.53 -0.66 16.59
C SER A 152 -19.90 0.75 17.06
N PRO A 153 -19.98 0.99 18.40
CA PRO A 153 -20.16 2.34 18.96
C PRO A 153 -19.07 3.33 18.50
N TRP A 154 -17.87 2.82 18.24
CA TRP A 154 -16.77 3.62 17.74
C TRP A 154 -17.09 4.26 16.37
N TRP A 155 -17.82 3.58 15.48
CA TRP A 155 -18.19 4.15 14.19
C TRP A 155 -19.22 5.28 14.32
N THR A 156 -20.14 5.16 15.27
CA THR A 156 -21.07 6.25 15.58
C THR A 156 -20.33 7.44 16.19
N ASP A 157 -19.36 7.21 17.06
CA ASP A 157 -18.54 8.26 17.65
C ASP A 157 -17.66 8.95 16.59
N LEU A 158 -17.08 8.19 15.67
CA LEU A 158 -16.32 8.74 14.55
C LEU A 158 -17.21 9.60 13.66
N LYS A 159 -18.42 9.14 13.32
CA LYS A 159 -19.37 9.94 12.54
C LYS A 159 -19.72 11.24 13.26
N GLN A 160 -19.95 11.17 14.57
CA GLN A 160 -20.25 12.34 15.37
C GLN A 160 -19.08 13.32 15.38
N SER A 161 -17.86 12.83 15.64
CA SER A 161 -16.64 13.65 15.62
C SER A 161 -16.39 14.31 14.25
N LEU A 162 -16.61 13.59 13.15
CA LEU A 162 -16.51 14.15 11.80
C LEU A 162 -17.58 15.22 11.55
N TYR A 163 -18.81 15.00 12.02
CA TYR A 163 -19.89 15.96 11.92
C TYR A 163 -19.58 17.22 12.73
N ASP A 164 -19.14 17.07 13.98
CA ASP A 164 -18.77 18.19 14.86
C ASP A 164 -17.59 18.96 14.28
N THR A 165 -16.59 18.26 13.72
CA THR A 165 -15.45 18.89 13.02
C THR A 165 -15.93 19.66 11.79
N TYR A 166 -16.85 19.09 11.00
CA TYR A 166 -17.43 19.76 9.84
C TYR A 166 -18.20 21.03 10.23
N GLN A 167 -19.02 20.97 11.29
CA GLN A 167 -19.75 22.13 11.82
C GLN A 167 -18.78 23.20 12.34
N TYR A 168 -17.78 22.79 13.13
CA TYR A 168 -16.72 23.66 13.61
C TYR A 168 -16.00 24.36 12.44
N ALA A 169 -15.79 23.64 11.33
CA ALA A 169 -15.15 24.15 10.12
C ALA A 169 -15.96 25.21 9.39
N GLN A 170 -17.28 25.05 9.36
CA GLN A 170 -18.15 26.05 8.77
C GLN A 170 -18.09 27.37 9.55
N HIS A 171 -17.93 27.32 10.88
CA HIS A 171 -17.86 28.52 11.73
C HIS A 171 -16.48 29.19 11.78
N HIS A 172 -15.39 28.43 11.85
CA HIS A 172 -14.03 28.96 12.06
C HIS A 172 -13.19 29.01 10.77
N GLY A 173 -13.70 28.43 9.67
CA GLY A 173 -12.99 28.29 8.41
C GLY A 173 -12.06 27.08 8.37
N TRP A 174 -11.96 26.44 7.20
CA TRP A 174 -11.19 25.20 7.00
C TRP A 174 -9.69 25.35 7.28
N TYR A 175 -9.16 26.57 7.17
CA TYR A 175 -7.74 26.86 7.37
C TYR A 175 -7.31 26.72 8.84
N GLU A 176 -8.11 27.23 9.79
CA GLU A 176 -7.81 27.14 11.22
C GLU A 176 -7.82 25.69 11.71
N ILE A 177 -8.74 24.87 11.20
CA ILE A 177 -8.77 23.43 11.49
C ILE A 177 -7.54 22.73 10.94
N TRP A 178 -7.18 23.00 9.69
CA TRP A 178 -5.99 22.37 9.10
C TRP A 178 -4.73 22.76 9.89
N LYS A 179 -4.65 23.99 10.38
CA LYS A 179 -3.59 24.46 11.28
C LYS A 179 -3.61 23.71 12.62
N GLN A 180 -4.77 23.54 13.26
CA GLN A 180 -4.90 22.77 14.51
C GLN A 180 -4.55 21.28 14.32
N ILE A 181 -4.98 20.66 13.23
CA ILE A 181 -4.65 19.26 12.90
C ILE A 181 -3.14 19.12 12.73
N ILE A 182 -2.50 20.06 12.01
CA ILE A 182 -1.05 20.08 11.86
C ILE A 182 -0.34 20.30 13.19
N GLU A 183 -0.86 21.17 14.05
CA GLU A 183 -0.27 21.45 15.35
C GLU A 183 -0.38 20.24 16.29
N LEU A 184 -1.52 19.56 16.31
CA LEU A 184 -1.77 18.34 17.10
C LEU A 184 -1.02 17.12 16.58
N SER A 185 -0.88 16.99 15.26
CA SER A 185 -0.21 15.85 14.61
C SER A 185 1.31 15.87 14.80
N ASP A 186 1.89 16.93 15.36
CA ASP A 186 3.33 17.14 15.55
C ASP A 186 4.18 16.60 14.37
N PRO A 187 3.98 17.12 13.14
CA PRO A 187 4.60 16.57 11.93
C PRO A 187 6.13 16.67 11.90
N GLN A 188 6.71 17.45 12.82
CA GLN A 188 8.16 17.56 13.00
C GLN A 188 8.67 16.76 14.19
N GLY A 189 7.80 16.16 15.00
CA GLY A 189 8.15 15.41 16.21
C GLY A 189 8.75 16.28 17.32
N GLU A 190 8.53 17.60 17.28
CA GLU A 190 9.16 18.56 18.18
C GLU A 190 8.65 18.39 19.61
N HIS A 191 7.33 18.23 19.76
CA HIS A 191 6.68 18.06 21.06
C HIS A 191 7.03 16.71 21.68
N ASN A 192 7.11 15.65 20.87
CA ASN A 192 7.59 14.36 21.36
C ASN A 192 9.07 14.42 21.77
N ALA A 193 9.93 15.06 20.97
CA ALA A 193 11.35 15.19 21.28
C ALA A 193 11.62 15.98 22.58
N TYR A 194 10.84 17.03 22.85
CA TYR A 194 10.90 17.76 24.12
C TYR A 194 10.49 16.87 25.31
N LYS A 195 9.45 16.03 25.15
CA LYS A 195 9.03 15.06 26.18
C LYS A 195 10.10 14.00 26.47
N VAL A 196 10.68 13.40 25.42
CA VAL A 196 11.73 12.37 25.54
C VAL A 196 12.95 12.90 26.29
N LEU A 197 13.36 14.15 26.03
CA LEU A 197 14.49 14.79 26.71
C LEU A 197 14.12 15.41 28.07
N GLY A 198 12.84 15.44 28.43
CA GLY A 198 12.34 16.03 29.68
C GLY A 198 12.59 17.54 29.80
N VAL A 199 12.55 18.26 28.68
CA VAL A 199 12.78 19.71 28.60
C VAL A 199 11.55 20.44 28.09
N GLY A 200 11.38 21.69 28.50
CA GLY A 200 10.26 22.52 28.05
C GLY A 200 10.46 23.01 26.61
N PRO A 201 9.37 23.35 25.89
CA PRO A 201 9.46 23.92 24.54
C PRO A 201 10.18 25.28 24.50
N SER A 202 10.29 25.96 25.65
CA SER A 202 11.03 27.22 25.83
C SER A 202 12.50 27.03 26.25
N SER A 203 13.00 25.79 26.35
CA SER A 203 14.36 25.51 26.83
C SER A 203 15.44 26.00 25.87
N SER A 204 16.53 26.51 26.44
CA SER A 204 17.69 26.97 25.66
C SER A 204 18.44 25.80 25.03
N GLN A 205 19.18 26.04 23.93
CA GLN A 205 19.99 24.97 23.32
C GLN A 205 21.05 24.40 24.26
N SER A 206 21.60 25.25 25.13
CA SER A 206 22.51 24.82 26.19
C SER A 206 21.87 23.81 27.12
N GLU A 207 20.60 24.02 27.52
CA GLU A 207 19.85 23.06 28.34
C GLU A 207 19.56 21.77 27.59
N ILE A 208 19.13 21.86 26.33
CA ILE A 208 18.84 20.68 25.49
C ILE A 208 20.09 19.81 25.35
N THR A 209 21.23 20.41 25.02
CA THR A 209 22.51 19.69 24.88
C THR A 209 23.00 19.15 26.22
N ALA A 210 22.80 19.87 27.33
CA ALA A 210 23.18 19.41 28.66
C ALA A 210 22.35 18.20 29.11
N LYS A 211 21.02 18.23 28.88
CA LYS A 211 20.11 17.12 29.20
C LYS A 211 20.36 15.90 28.32
N TRP A 212 20.58 16.09 27.02
CA TRP A 212 21.01 15.02 26.11
C TRP A 212 22.29 14.34 26.63
N ARG A 213 23.34 15.10 26.97
CA ARG A 213 24.59 14.53 27.52
C ARG A 213 24.41 13.82 28.87
N ALA A 214 23.46 14.24 29.69
CA ALA A 214 23.15 13.56 30.95
C ALA A 214 22.47 12.21 30.67
N LEU A 215 21.38 12.23 29.90
CA LEU A 215 20.59 11.04 29.56
C LEU A 215 21.40 10.02 28.74
N SER A 216 22.23 10.46 27.79
CA SER A 216 23.11 9.58 27.02
C SER A 216 24.18 8.87 27.87
N ARG A 217 24.60 9.46 29.00
CA ARG A 217 25.55 8.82 29.94
C ARG A 217 24.85 7.88 30.94
N GLU A 218 23.55 8.07 31.13
CA GLU A 218 22.71 7.20 31.96
C GLU A 218 22.33 5.94 31.19
N TRP A 219 21.86 6.10 29.96
CA TRP A 219 21.39 5.01 29.09
C TRP A 219 22.46 4.44 28.14
N HIS A 220 23.75 4.66 28.42
CA HIS A 220 24.81 4.14 27.56
C HIS A 220 24.86 2.60 27.63
N PRO A 221 24.85 1.87 26.49
CA PRO A 221 24.81 0.40 26.48
C PRO A 221 26.02 -0.24 27.17
N ASP A 222 27.19 0.40 27.15
CA ASP A 222 28.41 -0.08 27.83
C ASP A 222 28.31 -0.10 29.36
N LYS A 223 27.36 0.62 29.95
CA LYS A 223 27.17 0.63 31.42
C LYS A 223 26.40 -0.58 31.92
N VAL A 224 25.68 -1.28 31.03
CA VAL A 224 24.73 -2.34 31.40
C VAL A 224 25.29 -3.71 31.03
N LYS A 225 25.54 -4.53 32.05
CA LYS A 225 26.10 -5.88 31.88
C LYS A 225 25.04 -6.91 31.49
N ASP A 226 23.78 -6.74 31.91
CA ASP A 226 22.69 -7.69 31.64
C ASP A 226 22.16 -7.57 30.19
N PRO A 227 21.93 -8.69 29.48
CA PRO A 227 21.56 -8.68 28.06
C PRO A 227 20.15 -8.14 27.78
N GLU A 228 19.18 -8.35 28.68
CA GLU A 228 17.81 -7.82 28.57
C GLU A 228 17.80 -6.29 28.73
N GLN A 229 18.40 -5.79 29.82
CA GLN A 229 18.50 -4.36 30.10
C GLN A 229 19.37 -3.61 29.07
N ARG A 230 20.31 -4.30 28.40
CA ARG A 230 21.11 -3.72 27.33
C ARG A 230 20.27 -3.37 26.10
N LYS A 231 19.26 -4.19 25.77
CA LYS A 231 18.31 -3.89 24.69
C LYS A 231 17.48 -2.66 25.03
N GLU A 232 16.91 -2.61 26.23
CA GLU A 232 16.14 -1.45 26.70
C GLU A 232 16.97 -0.17 26.73
N ALA A 233 18.22 -0.24 27.22
CA ALA A 233 19.14 0.89 27.24
C ALA A 233 19.49 1.36 25.82
N GLN A 234 19.70 0.44 24.88
CA GLN A 234 19.97 0.75 23.48
C GLN A 234 18.77 1.43 22.81
N GLU A 235 17.55 0.93 23.03
CA GLU A 235 16.32 1.52 22.50
C GLU A 235 16.13 2.95 23.01
N LYS A 236 16.25 3.16 24.33
CA LYS A 236 16.15 4.51 24.93
C LYS A 236 17.26 5.44 24.46
N PHE A 237 18.49 4.93 24.33
CA PHE A 237 19.60 5.72 23.82
C PHE A 237 19.35 6.20 22.38
N MET A 238 18.83 5.32 21.51
CA MET A 238 18.43 5.68 20.16
C MET A 238 17.32 6.72 20.15
N GLU A 239 16.30 6.56 20.99
CA GLU A 239 15.19 7.51 21.11
C GLU A 239 15.66 8.91 21.57
N ILE A 240 16.53 8.97 22.58
CA ILE A 240 17.16 10.19 23.08
C ILE A 240 17.99 10.88 21.99
N GLN A 241 18.74 10.11 21.20
CA GLN A 241 19.55 10.64 20.12
C GLN A 241 18.68 11.21 18.98
N GLN A 242 17.64 10.48 18.58
CA GLN A 242 16.66 10.94 17.58
C GLN A 242 15.96 12.24 18.04
N ALA A 243 15.54 12.31 19.30
CA ALA A 243 14.94 13.52 19.86
C ALA A 243 15.87 14.74 19.77
N TYR A 244 17.16 14.58 20.13
CA TYR A 244 18.14 15.66 20.01
C TYR A 244 18.37 16.09 18.55
N GLU A 245 18.48 15.13 17.63
CA GLU A 245 18.66 15.40 16.20
C GLU A 245 17.48 16.20 15.63
N ILE A 246 16.24 15.80 15.96
CA ILE A 246 15.02 16.50 15.56
C ILE A 246 15.05 17.96 16.04
N LEU A 247 15.26 18.20 17.34
CA LEU A 247 15.28 19.56 17.89
C LEU A 247 16.41 20.42 17.27
N SER A 248 17.59 19.81 17.07
CA SER A 248 18.73 20.50 16.45
C SER A 248 18.44 20.92 14.99
N ASN A 249 17.78 20.05 14.23
CA ASN A 249 17.43 20.28 12.83
C ASN A 249 16.35 21.36 12.70
N ILE A 250 15.30 21.29 13.52
CA ILE A 250 14.23 22.30 13.58
C ILE A 250 14.82 23.68 13.87
N LYS A 251 15.72 23.79 14.86
CA LYS A 251 16.40 25.04 15.17
C LYS A 251 17.25 25.55 13.99
N SER A 252 17.98 24.66 13.33
CA SER A 252 18.80 25.04 12.16
C SER A 252 17.93 25.60 11.02
N LYS A 253 16.75 25.01 10.77
CA LYS A 253 15.77 25.48 9.79
C LYS A 253 15.19 26.83 10.19
N ARG A 254 14.79 27.01 11.46
CA ARG A 254 14.31 28.31 12.00
C ARG A 254 15.36 29.41 11.81
N ARG A 255 16.62 29.15 12.17
CA ARG A 255 17.73 30.10 12.00
C ARG A 255 17.94 30.48 10.53
N ARG A 256 17.90 29.52 9.61
CA ARG A 256 18.01 29.78 8.17
C ARG A 256 16.85 30.63 7.64
N LYS A 257 15.62 30.40 8.11
CA LYS A 257 14.43 31.18 7.73
C LYS A 257 14.55 32.64 8.20
N ASN A 258 14.92 32.85 9.46
CA ASN A 258 15.12 34.20 10.01
C ASN A 258 16.23 34.97 9.30
N LYS A 259 17.31 34.29 8.87
CA LYS A 259 18.38 34.94 8.09
C LYS A 259 17.89 35.38 6.70
N LYS A 260 16.98 34.62 6.08
CA LYS A 260 16.41 34.98 4.76
C LYS A 260 15.45 36.15 4.84
N SER A 261 14.61 36.23 5.87
CA SER A 261 13.67 37.34 6.04
C SER A 261 14.39 38.68 6.26
N VAL A 262 15.43 38.68 7.09
CA VAL A 262 16.26 39.88 7.35
C VAL A 262 17.04 40.34 6.12
N ALA A 263 17.23 39.48 5.12
CA ALA A 263 17.94 39.81 3.88
C ALA A 263 16.99 40.24 2.74
N SER A 264 15.68 40.11 2.92
CA SER A 264 14.66 40.47 1.93
C SER A 264 13.91 41.77 2.25
N ASP A 265 14.13 42.32 3.44
CA ASP A 265 13.71 43.65 3.87
C ASP A 265 14.85 44.66 3.63
#